data_AF-A0A6J2K939-F1
#
_entry.id   AF-A0A6J2K939-F1
#
_cell.length_a   1.000
_cell.length_b   1.000
_cell.length_c   1.000
_cell.angle_alpha   90.00
_cell.angle_beta   90.00
_cell.angle_gamma   90.00
#
_symmetry.space_group_name_H-M   'P 1'
#
loop_
_entity.id
_entity.type
_entity.pdbx_description
1 polymer ?
#
loop_
_entity_poly.entity_id
_entity_poly.type
_entity_poly.pdbx_seq_one_letter_code
_entity_poly.pdbx_strand_id
1 'polypeptide(L)'
;MVKVSVLGSIATDMNEIIIVNLIFTLLYQNIGLVLIIVTGQRVWNQILLLNVLLARLYNGILIQPCRDTLRTLKNLQRMVVKNPVQIKMLSVLPVGSYMLPMFMTLSVSYIIVMLQFGHVV
;
A
#
# COMPACT_ATOMS: atom_id res chain seq x y z
N MET A 1 -33.12 -27.17 -34.46
CA MET A 1 -33.30 -26.78 -33.04
C MET A 1 -32.11 -27.17 -32.14
N VAL A 2 -31.40 -28.28 -32.37
CA VAL A 2 -30.28 -28.74 -31.51
C VAL A 2 -29.01 -27.87 -31.56
N LYS A 3 -28.72 -27.18 -32.68
CA LYS A 3 -27.52 -26.31 -32.79
C LYS A 3 -27.54 -25.10 -31.86
N VAL A 4 -28.71 -24.62 -31.44
CA VAL A 4 -28.84 -23.42 -30.60
C VAL A 4 -28.54 -23.74 -29.12
N SER A 5 -28.86 -24.96 -28.65
CA SER A 5 -28.57 -25.35 -27.26
C SER A 5 -27.08 -25.61 -27.02
N VAL A 6 -26.37 -26.15 -28.01
CA VAL A 6 -24.92 -26.40 -27.91
C VAL A 6 -24.13 -25.08 -27.93
N LEU A 7 -24.56 -24.11 -28.74
CA LEU A 7 -23.95 -22.77 -28.74
C LEU A 7 -24.20 -22.01 -27.43
N GLY A 8 -25.37 -22.19 -26.79
CA GLY A 8 -25.66 -21.65 -25.47
C GLY A 8 -24.75 -22.22 -24.38
N SER A 9 -24.54 -23.54 -24.38
CA SER A 9 -23.65 -24.22 -23.41
C SER A 9 -22.18 -23.81 -23.55
N ILE A 10 -21.70 -23.62 -24.78
CA ILE A 10 -20.31 -23.17 -25.02
C ILE A 10 -20.13 -21.71 -24.57
N ALA A 11 -21.16 -20.88 -24.73
CA ALA A 11 -21.13 -19.48 -24.29
C ALA A 11 -21.12 -19.36 -22.75
N THR A 12 -21.85 -20.23 -22.04
CA THR A 12 -21.82 -20.28 -20.57
C THR A 12 -20.46 -20.74 -20.06
N ASP A 13 -19.86 -21.76 -20.68
CA ASP A 13 -18.52 -22.26 -20.30
C ASP A 13 -17.43 -21.19 -20.53
N MET A 14 -17.52 -20.42 -21.62
CA MET A 14 -16.60 -19.32 -21.88
C MET A 14 -16.74 -18.17 -20.86
N ASN A 15 -17.96 -17.85 -20.43
CA ASN A 15 -18.19 -16.83 -19.39
C ASN A 15 -17.62 -17.25 -18.03
N GLU A 16 -17.75 -18.52 -17.65
CA GLU A 16 -17.16 -19.03 -16.41
C GLU A 16 -15.63 -18.91 -16.42
N ILE A 17 -14.98 -19.25 -17.52
CA ILE A 17 -13.52 -19.12 -17.68
C ILE A 17 -13.08 -17.64 -17.56
N ILE A 18 -13.83 -16.72 -18.15
CA ILE A 18 -13.54 -15.28 -18.07
C ILE A 18 -13.67 -14.78 -16.63
N ILE A 19 -14.72 -15.18 -15.92
CA ILE A 19 -14.95 -14.79 -14.53
C ILE A 19 -13.83 -15.31 -13.62
N VAL A 20 -13.42 -16.57 -13.77
CA VAL A 20 -12.32 -17.16 -12.99
C VAL A 20 -11.00 -16.41 -13.22
N ASN A 21 -10.65 -16.10 -14.47
CA ASN A 21 -9.45 -15.35 -14.80
C ASN A 21 -9.48 -13.91 -14.24
N LEU A 22 -10.65 -13.27 -14.25
CA LEU A 22 -10.84 -11.92 -13.70
C LEU A 22 -10.64 -11.91 -12.18
N ILE A 23 -11.24 -12.88 -11.46
CA ILE A 23 -11.08 -13.04 -10.01
C ILE A 23 -9.62 -13.27 -9.65
N PHE A 24 -8.92 -14.14 -10.40
CA PHE A 24 -7.51 -14.42 -10.17
C PHE A 24 -6.64 -13.16 -10.34
N THR A 25 -6.91 -12.38 -11.39
CA THR A 25 -6.18 -11.12 -11.66
C THR A 25 -6.42 -10.08 -10.55
N LEU A 26 -7.66 -9.94 -10.08
CA LEU A 26 -8.01 -9.04 -8.97
C LEU A 26 -7.36 -9.45 -7.66
N LEU A 27 -7.31 -10.74 -7.35
CA LEU A 27 -6.64 -11.25 -6.15
C LEU A 27 -5.14 -10.95 -6.19
N TYR A 28 -4.49 -11.21 -7.32
CA TYR A 28 -3.07 -10.93 -7.51
C TYR A 28 -2.74 -9.44 -7.30
N GLN A 29 -3.55 -8.56 -7.88
CA GLN A 29 -3.38 -7.11 -7.74
C GLN A 29 -3.60 -6.63 -6.30
N ASN A 30 -4.60 -7.16 -5.60
CA ASN A 30 -4.85 -6.83 -4.20
C ASN A 30 -3.68 -7.23 -3.29
N ILE A 31 -3.12 -8.42 -3.48
CA ILE A 31 -1.94 -8.87 -2.72
C ILE A 31 -0.74 -7.94 -2.95
N GLY A 32 -0.50 -7.54 -4.21
CA GLY A 32 0.56 -6.59 -4.54
C GLY A 32 0.38 -5.23 -3.87
N LEU A 33 -0.84 -4.69 -3.86
CA LEU A 33 -1.16 -3.42 -3.20
C LEU A 33 -0.96 -3.50 -1.68
N VAL A 34 -1.37 -4.59 -1.04
CA VAL A 34 -1.17 -4.80 0.41
C VAL A 34 0.32 -4.78 0.76
N LEU A 35 1.18 -5.44 -0.02
CA LEU A 35 2.63 -5.44 0.21
C LEU A 35 3.23 -4.03 0.11
N ILE A 36 2.82 -3.25 -0.90
CA ILE A 36 3.31 -1.88 -1.10
C ILE A 36 2.87 -0.98 0.07
N ILE A 37 1.62 -1.08 0.51
CA ILE A 37 1.11 -0.28 1.63
C ILE A 37 1.81 -0.66 2.94
N VAL A 38 1.97 -1.95 3.24
CA VAL A 38 2.61 -2.42 4.47
C VAL A 38 4.07 -2.00 4.54
N THR A 39 4.82 -2.16 3.44
CA THR A 39 6.22 -1.74 3.38
C THR A 39 6.35 -0.22 3.50
N GLY A 40 5.49 0.54 2.83
CA GLY A 40 5.44 2.00 2.95
C GLY A 40 5.15 2.47 4.38
N GLN A 41 4.16 1.86 5.03
CA GLN A 41 3.82 2.18 6.41
C GLN A 41 4.95 1.85 7.38
N ARG A 42 5.65 0.72 7.19
CA ARG A 42 6.81 0.36 8.02
C ARG A 42 7.93 1.38 7.91
N VAL A 43 8.25 1.82 6.70
CA VAL A 43 9.25 2.85 6.44
C VAL A 43 8.84 4.17 7.10
N TRP A 44 7.58 4.58 6.94
CA TRP A 44 7.07 5.81 7.55
C TRP A 44 7.18 5.79 9.08
N ASN A 45 6.82 4.68 9.71
CA ASN A 45 6.92 4.53 11.15
C ASN A 45 8.38 4.60 11.64
N GLN A 46 9.32 4.03 10.89
CA GLN A 46 10.76 4.13 11.22
C GLN A 46 11.27 5.56 11.13
N ILE A 47 10.80 6.34 10.14
CA ILE A 47 11.14 7.77 10.01
C ILE A 47 10.61 8.57 11.19
N LEU A 48 9.37 8.33 11.62
CA LEU A 48 8.80 8.98 12.80
C LEU A 48 9.58 8.64 14.06
N LEU A 49 9.94 7.36 14.26
CA LEU A 49 10.74 6.92 15.40
C LEU A 49 12.13 7.57 15.41
N LEU A 50 12.78 7.66 14.24
CA LEU A 50 14.05 8.35 14.08
C LEU A 50 13.94 9.82 14.51
N ASN A 51 12.91 10.54 14.08
CA ASN A 51 12.69 11.94 14.45
C ASN A 51 12.49 12.10 15.97
N VAL A 52 11.73 11.21 16.61
CA VAL A 52 11.53 11.23 18.07
C VAL A 52 12.84 10.97 18.80
N LEU A 53 13.63 9.99 18.37
CA LEU A 53 14.95 9.72 18.96
C LEU A 53 15.90 10.90 18.78
N LEU A 54 15.89 11.55 17.62
CA LEU A 54 16.70 12.73 17.34
C LEU A 54 16.33 13.89 18.28
N ALA A 55 15.03 14.12 18.49
CA ALA A 55 14.53 15.15 19.41
C ALA A 55 14.92 14.85 20.87
N ARG A 56 14.82 13.59 21.31
CA ARG A 56 15.25 13.17 22.66
C ARG A 56 16.75 13.34 22.84
N LEU A 57 17.54 12.96 21.86
CA LEU A 57 18.99 13.11 21.87
C LEU A 57 19.38 14.60 21.95
N TYR A 58 18.72 15.45 21.16
CA TYR A 58 18.93 16.90 21.22
C TYR A 58 18.65 17.47 22.61
N ASN A 59 17.53 17.10 23.22
CA ASN A 59 17.18 17.54 24.58
C ASN A 59 18.17 17.01 25.63
N GLY A 60 18.64 15.76 25.50
CA GLY A 60 19.62 15.17 26.41
C GLY A 60 20.97 15.90 26.40
N ILE A 61 21.47 16.29 25.22
CA ILE A 61 22.72 17.04 25.12
C ILE A 61 22.57 18.48 25.63
N LEU A 62 21.37 19.06 25.54
CA LEU A 62 21.10 20.39 26.07
C LEU A 62 21.22 20.44 27.61
N ILE A 63 20.95 19.32 28.28
CA ILE A 63 21.05 19.17 29.74
C ILE A 63 22.50 18.88 30.19
N GLN A 64 23.27 18.11 29.41
CA GLN A 64 24.71 17.85 29.65
C GLN A 64 25.56 18.19 28.42
N PRO A 65 26.01 19.45 28.30
CA PRO A 65 26.73 19.90 27.11
C PRO A 65 28.17 19.38 27.11
N CYS A 66 28.40 18.22 26.50
CA CYS A 66 29.74 17.84 26.07
C CYS A 66 30.01 18.50 24.70
N ARG A 67 31.04 19.37 24.61
CA ARG A 67 31.28 20.22 23.42
C ARG A 67 31.48 19.41 22.13
N ASP A 68 32.11 18.24 22.21
CA ASP A 68 32.41 17.40 21.05
C ASP A 68 31.19 16.65 20.51
N THR A 69 30.28 16.21 21.39
CA THR A 69 29.02 15.56 20.99
C THR A 69 28.01 16.53 20.41
N LEU A 70 28.02 17.80 20.86
CA LEU A 70 27.14 18.84 20.31
C LEU A 70 27.48 19.16 18.84
N ARG A 71 28.77 19.18 18.48
CA ARG A 71 29.23 19.49 17.12
C ARG A 71 28.92 18.35 16.15
N THR A 72 29.15 17.11 16.58
CA THR A 72 28.80 15.92 15.80
C THR A 72 27.29 15.76 15.66
N LEU A 73 26.49 16.06 16.70
CA LEU A 73 25.04 16.03 16.61
C LEU A 73 24.49 17.12 15.66
N LYS A 74 24.99 18.36 15.73
CA LYS A 74 24.58 19.42 14.80
C LYS A 74 24.91 19.05 13.34
N ASN A 75 26.06 18.41 13.12
CA ASN A 75 26.44 17.91 11.80
C ASN A 75 25.52 16.78 11.35
N LEU A 76 25.16 15.84 12.24
CA LEU A 76 24.22 14.76 11.94
C LEU A 76 22.81 15.28 11.66
N GLN A 77 22.30 16.23 12.47
CA GLN A 77 21.03 16.91 12.24
C GLN A 77 21.04 17.66 10.92
N ARG A 78 22.12 18.40 10.60
CA ARG A 78 22.28 19.04 9.29
C ARG A 78 22.32 18.02 8.16
N MET A 79 22.95 16.86 8.36
CA MET A 79 23.02 15.81 7.35
C MET A 79 21.65 15.17 7.11
N VAL A 80 20.87 14.92 8.17
CA VAL A 80 19.50 14.40 8.11
C VAL A 80 18.52 15.42 7.52
N VAL A 81 18.70 16.72 7.79
CA VAL A 81 17.84 17.79 7.24
C VAL A 81 18.24 18.13 5.80
N LYS A 82 19.53 18.09 5.45
CA LYS A 82 20.05 18.39 4.11
C LYS A 82 19.85 17.22 3.15
N ASN A 83 19.99 16.00 3.64
CA ASN A 83 19.56 14.78 2.98
C ASN A 83 18.42 14.19 3.80
N PRO A 84 17.21 14.80 3.77
CA PRO A 84 16.06 14.06 4.22
C PRO A 84 16.09 12.79 3.38
N VAL A 85 15.92 11.63 4.03
CA VAL A 85 15.73 10.37 3.32
C VAL A 85 14.40 10.54 2.58
N GLN A 86 14.47 11.23 1.44
CA GLN A 86 13.40 11.40 0.48
C GLN A 86 13.35 10.05 -0.20
N ILE A 87 12.75 9.09 0.49
CA ILE A 87 12.02 8.05 -0.20
C ILE A 87 10.92 8.84 -0.87
N LYS A 88 11.21 9.34 -2.08
CA LYS A 88 10.24 9.86 -3.02
C LYS A 88 9.35 8.65 -3.35
N MET A 89 8.48 8.30 -2.41
CA MET A 89 7.26 7.60 -2.77
C MET A 89 6.61 8.52 -3.78
N LEU A 90 6.54 8.07 -5.02
CA LEU A 90 6.03 8.79 -6.18
C LEU A 90 4.56 9.25 -6.04
N SER A 91 3.95 9.13 -4.86
CA SER A 91 2.56 9.50 -4.62
C SER A 91 2.47 10.71 -3.70
N VAL A 92 1.95 11.79 -4.26
CA VAL A 92 1.36 12.95 -3.56
C VAL A 92 0.24 12.52 -2.58
N LEU A 93 -0.23 11.27 -2.66
CA LEU A 93 -1.08 10.69 -1.63
C LEU A 93 -0.24 10.14 -0.46
N PRO A 94 -0.51 10.57 0.79
CA PRO A 94 -0.05 9.84 1.96
C PRO A 94 -0.75 8.48 1.95
N VAL A 95 -0.07 7.46 1.43
CA VAL A 95 -0.53 6.06 1.43
C VAL A 95 -0.49 5.56 2.87
N GLY A 96 -1.49 5.98 3.65
CA GLY A 96 -1.66 5.51 5.02
C GLY A 96 -2.40 4.19 5.04
N SER A 97 -2.29 3.49 6.16
CA SER A 97 -3.01 2.23 6.44
C SER A 97 -4.52 2.30 6.22
N TYR A 98 -5.12 3.50 6.24
CA TYR A 98 -6.53 3.75 5.97
C TYR A 98 -6.94 3.52 4.50
N MET A 99 -6.00 3.53 3.56
CA MET A 99 -6.30 3.23 2.14
C MET A 99 -6.53 1.74 1.91
N LEU A 100 -5.95 0.88 2.74
CA LEU A 100 -6.07 -0.58 2.61
C LEU A 100 -7.52 -1.08 2.75
N PRO A 101 -8.29 -0.71 3.79
CA PRO A 101 -9.71 -1.10 3.89
C PRO A 101 -10.56 -0.49 2.77
N MET A 102 -10.20 0.68 2.23
CA MET A 102 -10.90 1.30 1.09
C MET A 102 -10.75 0.46 -0.18
N PHE A 103 -9.52 0.04 -0.51
CA PHE A 103 -9.26 -0.84 -1.68
C PHE A 103 -9.90 -2.23 -1.54
N MET A 104 -9.90 -2.78 -0.32
CA MET A 104 -10.59 -4.04 -0.05
C MET A 104 -12.10 -3.93 -0.26
N THR A 105 -12.71 -2.86 0.26
CA THR A 105 -14.16 -2.61 0.09
C THR A 105 -14.52 -2.47 -1.40
N LEU A 106 -13.76 -1.69 -2.16
CA LEU A 106 -13.97 -1.53 -3.59
C LEU A 106 -13.85 -2.85 -4.36
N SER A 107 -12.86 -3.68 -4.02
CA SER A 107 -12.67 -4.99 -4.64
C SER A 107 -13.83 -5.94 -4.36
N VAL A 108 -14.31 -5.98 -3.11
CA VAL A 108 -15.46 -6.80 -2.71
C VAL A 108 -16.74 -6.32 -3.41
N SER A 109 -16.98 -5.00 -3.44
CA SER A 109 -18.13 -4.43 -4.14
C SER A 109 -18.11 -4.77 -5.64
N TYR A 110 -16.95 -4.73 -6.28
CA TYR A 110 -16.80 -5.10 -7.68
C TYR A 110 -17.13 -6.59 -7.93
N ILE A 111 -16.64 -7.49 -7.08
CA ILE A 111 -16.95 -8.93 -7.16
C ILE A 111 -18.45 -9.17 -6.99
N ILE A 112 -19.09 -8.51 -6.02
CA ILE A 112 -20.55 -8.63 -5.79
C ILE A 112 -21.33 -8.20 -7.03
N VAL A 113 -20.98 -7.07 -7.63
CA VAL A 113 -21.62 -6.56 -8.85
C VAL A 113 -21.45 -7.55 -10.00
N MET A 114 -20.24 -8.09 -10.20
CA MET A 114 -19.99 -9.09 -11.24
C MET A 114 -20.76 -10.39 -11.03
N LEU A 115 -20.86 -10.89 -9.80
CA LEU A 115 -21.66 -12.08 -9.48
C LEU A 115 -23.15 -11.85 -9.71
N GLN A 116 -23.66 -10.66 -9.34
CA GLN A 116 -25.06 -10.30 -9.57
C GLN A 116 -25.40 -10.23 -11.07
N PHE A 117 -24.54 -9.65 -11.90
CA PHE A 117 -24.78 -9.60 -13.34
C PHE A 117 -24.47 -10.93 -14.06
N GLY A 118 -23.57 -11.76 -13.52
CA GLY A 118 -23.25 -13.08 -14.07
C GLY A 118 -24.32 -14.14 -13.86
N HIS A 119 -25.08 -14.09 -12.75
CA HIS A 119 -26.18 -15.02 -12.48
C HIS A 119 -27.53 -14.55 -13.10
N VAL A 120 -27.61 -13.30 -13.57
CA VAL A 120 -28.85 -12.71 -14.14
C VAL A 120 -28.97 -12.94 -15.65
N VAL A 121 -27.91 -13.40 -16.33
CA VAL A 121 -27.92 -13.73 -17.77
C VAL A 121 -28.13 -15.22 -18.00
#